data_AF-R8BBD0-F1
#
_entry.id   AF-R8BBD0-F1
#
_cell.length_a   1.000
_cell.length_b   1.000
_cell.length_c   1.000
_cell.angle_alpha   90.00
_cell.angle_beta   90.00
_cell.angle_gamma   90.00
#
_symmetry.space_group_name_H-M   'P 1'
#
loop_
_entity.id
_entity.type
_entity.pdbx_description
1 polymer ?
#
loop_
_entity_poly.entity_id
_entity_poly.type
_entity_poly.pdbx_seq_one_letter_code
_entity_poly.pdbx_strand_id
1 'polypeptide(L)'
;MRWYYVNQFGRYHKSLEKLKLHVLDKNDVLGHDDTSRKTTVLTGSKIAGPPHDAFNLGRRIDLLKATNQVAISSYLAEEEHSTHYLEVVFRNFNLALVDNATAEYTFLASFFSPALTMATVSRHFNYIFEPTFTLGQTVTRSLAGETYDALGLLLCIRLNQHFAFELQRRRIPAVDGYVNGTNMLLWPRLQVVMDQHCESVRTLTNGLPARAPSAGKQGHSAAPHVTTQRFGQLLHGILALSTEAGDDEPVVTSLRRLRAEMEAFLTKYSQSYFGNDKRKRERFLYNNYSLILTIISDVTGKLAVEQQEHFETLKTAFQEAA
;
A
#
# COMPACT_ATOMS: atom_id res chain seq x y z
N MET A 1 -11.67 -1.83 -34.71
CA MET A 1 -11.39 -2.31 -33.34
C MET A 1 -10.37 -1.46 -32.59
N ARG A 2 -9.11 -1.30 -33.06
CA ARG A 2 -8.08 -0.52 -32.35
C ARG A 2 -8.53 0.89 -31.91
N TRP A 3 -9.01 1.72 -32.84
CA TRP A 3 -9.48 3.08 -32.52
C TRP A 3 -10.62 3.10 -31.51
N TYR A 4 -11.52 2.12 -31.58
CA TYR A 4 -12.66 2.01 -30.67
C TYR A 4 -12.18 1.85 -29.22
N TYR A 5 -11.35 0.84 -28.94
CA TYR A 5 -10.88 0.58 -27.58
C TYR A 5 -10.09 1.76 -27.01
N VAL A 6 -9.15 2.31 -27.78
CA VAL A 6 -8.33 3.44 -27.32
C VAL A 6 -9.19 4.67 -27.01
N ASN A 7 -10.17 4.99 -27.86
CA ASN A 7 -11.05 6.14 -27.64
C ASN A 7 -11.99 5.91 -26.44
N GLN A 8 -12.59 4.72 -26.31
CA GLN A 8 -13.49 4.41 -25.19
C GLN A 8 -12.74 4.40 -23.86
N PHE A 9 -11.58 3.74 -23.77
CA PHE A 9 -10.75 3.77 -22.56
C PHE A 9 -10.19 5.16 -22.28
N GLY A 10 -9.88 5.95 -23.31
CA GLY A 10 -9.49 7.35 -23.14
C GLY A 10 -10.59 8.20 -22.52
N ARG A 11 -11.86 7.98 -22.90
CA ARG A 11 -13.02 8.64 -22.28
C ARG A 11 -13.26 8.14 -20.87
N TYR A 12 -13.19 6.83 -20.66
CA TYR A 12 -13.39 6.23 -19.36
C TYR A 12 -12.33 6.69 -18.35
N HIS A 13 -11.07 6.78 -18.77
CA HIS A 13 -10.00 7.38 -17.96
C HIS A 13 -10.36 8.79 -17.49
N LYS A 14 -10.82 9.67 -18.40
CA LYS A 14 -11.24 11.03 -18.04
C LYS A 14 -12.41 11.07 -17.06
N SER A 15 -13.34 10.12 -17.14
CA SER A 15 -14.42 10.01 -16.15
C SER A 15 -13.88 9.55 -14.80
N LEU A 16 -12.95 8.58 -14.77
CA LEU A 16 -12.31 8.12 -13.53
C LEU A 16 -11.41 9.19 -12.89
N GLU A 17 -10.78 10.07 -13.67
CA GLU A 17 -10.00 11.22 -13.16
C GLU A 17 -10.87 12.21 -12.36
N LYS A 18 -12.20 12.18 -12.51
CA LYS A 18 -13.12 13.02 -11.72
C LYS A 18 -13.32 12.49 -10.29
N LEU A 19 -12.96 11.24 -10.02
CA LEU A 19 -13.02 10.68 -8.68
C LEU A 19 -12.06 11.44 -7.76
N LYS A 20 -12.59 11.93 -6.63
CA LYS A 20 -11.77 12.63 -5.64
C LYS A 20 -10.90 11.61 -4.91
N LEU A 21 -9.59 11.82 -4.90
CA LEU A 21 -8.65 10.95 -4.20
C LEU A 21 -8.11 11.59 -2.92
N HIS A 22 -7.87 10.77 -1.91
CA HIS A 22 -7.02 11.14 -0.79
C HIS A 22 -5.59 11.36 -1.29
N VAL A 23 -4.97 12.46 -0.86
CA VAL A 23 -3.58 12.79 -1.18
C VAL A 23 -2.72 12.38 0.00
N LEU A 24 -1.91 11.33 -0.19
CA LEU A 24 -0.89 10.91 0.77
C LEU A 24 0.47 11.37 0.25
N ASP A 25 1.06 12.34 0.94
CA ASP A 25 2.29 13.01 0.51
C ASP A 25 3.49 12.61 1.38
N LYS A 26 4.65 13.22 1.12
CA LYS A 26 5.91 12.94 1.82
C LYS A 26 5.86 13.13 3.34
N ASN A 27 4.83 13.80 3.87
CA ASN A 27 4.62 13.99 5.30
C ASN A 27 3.81 12.84 5.93
N ASP A 28 3.18 11.98 5.13
CA ASP A 28 2.45 10.78 5.56
C ASP A 28 3.40 9.60 5.81
N VAL A 29 4.47 9.86 6.55
CA VAL A 29 5.51 8.90 6.90
C VAL A 29 5.58 8.71 8.42
N LEU A 30 6.11 7.58 8.87
CA LEU A 30 6.01 7.17 10.28
C LEU A 30 6.71 8.16 11.21
N GLY A 31 7.90 8.62 10.81
CA GLY A 31 8.73 9.53 11.60
C GLY A 31 8.32 11.00 11.56
N HIS A 32 7.23 11.36 10.87
CA HIS A 32 6.78 12.75 10.82
C HIS A 32 6.13 13.17 12.15
N ASP A 33 6.60 14.27 12.73
CA ASP A 33 6.07 14.80 13.99
C ASP A 33 4.77 15.60 13.77
N ASP A 34 3.69 15.24 14.45
CA ASP A 34 2.37 15.90 14.34
C ASP A 34 2.38 17.35 14.86
N THR A 35 3.41 17.74 15.60
CA THR A 35 3.58 19.12 16.06
C THR A 35 3.68 20.11 14.88
N SER A 36 4.14 19.65 13.71
CA SER A 36 4.18 20.43 12.47
C SER A 36 2.78 20.70 11.89
N ARG A 37 1.88 19.70 11.91
CA ARG A 37 0.50 19.81 11.38
C ARG A 37 -0.32 20.86 12.15
N LYS A 38 -0.11 20.99 13.46
CA LYS A 38 -0.73 22.07 14.25
C LYS A 38 -0.28 23.47 13.82
N THR A 39 0.93 23.61 13.25
CA THR A 39 1.44 24.89 12.77
C THR A 39 0.93 25.20 11.36
N THR A 40 0.78 24.19 10.49
CA THR A 40 0.30 24.34 9.11
C THR A 40 -1.20 24.65 9.01
N VAL A 41 -2.01 24.23 10.00
CA VAL A 41 -3.44 24.61 10.06
C VAL A 41 -3.62 26.12 10.32
N LEU A 42 -2.59 26.80 10.83
CA LEU A 42 -2.60 28.24 11.11
C LEU A 42 -2.23 29.07 9.86
N THR A 43 -1.66 28.45 8.83
CA THR A 43 -1.18 29.10 7.61
C THR A 43 -1.97 28.67 6.37
N GLY A 44 -3.30 28.73 6.43
CA GLY A 44 -4.19 28.94 5.25
C GLY A 44 -4.17 27.94 4.09
N SER A 45 -3.28 26.95 4.05
CA SER A 45 -3.30 25.87 3.07
C SER A 45 -4.33 24.84 3.52
N LYS A 46 -5.52 24.94 2.95
CA LYS A 46 -6.60 23.97 3.13
C LYS A 46 -6.02 22.55 2.94
N ILE A 47 -5.98 21.75 4.01
CA ILE A 47 -5.82 20.30 3.89
C ILE A 47 -7.07 19.84 3.14
N ALA A 48 -6.91 19.62 1.83
CA ALA A 48 -8.00 19.33 0.93
C ALA A 48 -8.43 17.86 1.12
N GLY A 49 -9.44 17.64 1.96
CA GLY A 49 -10.12 16.35 2.06
C GLY A 49 -10.57 16.00 3.49
N PRO A 50 -11.47 15.02 3.63
CA PRO A 50 -11.79 14.45 4.94
C PRO A 50 -10.53 13.93 5.64
N PRO A 51 -10.48 13.94 6.98
CA PRO A 51 -9.38 13.32 7.72
C PRO A 51 -9.28 11.85 7.31
N HIS A 52 -8.09 11.41 6.92
CA HIS A 52 -7.80 10.04 6.52
C HIS A 52 -6.58 9.54 7.28
N ASP A 53 -6.58 8.24 7.61
CA ASP A 53 -5.46 7.59 8.29
C ASP A 53 -4.61 6.86 7.25
N ALA A 54 -3.43 7.39 6.99
CA ALA A 54 -2.50 6.87 5.99
C ALA A 54 -1.98 5.46 6.30
N PHE A 55 -2.01 5.05 7.57
CA PHE A 55 -1.43 3.80 8.02
C PHE A 55 -2.48 2.70 8.23
N ASN A 56 -3.76 3.03 8.15
CA ASN A 56 -4.84 2.10 8.43
C ASN A 56 -5.41 1.50 7.14
N LEU A 57 -5.46 0.17 7.08
CA LEU A 57 -6.06 -0.55 5.97
C LEU A 57 -7.58 -0.44 5.96
N GLY A 58 -8.23 -0.47 7.12
CA GLY A 58 -9.69 -0.38 7.27
C GLY A 58 -10.46 -1.25 6.27
N ARG A 59 -11.47 -0.66 5.61
CA ARG A 59 -12.30 -1.30 4.58
C ARG A 59 -11.67 -1.32 3.18
N ARG A 60 -10.46 -0.79 3.01
CA ARG A 60 -9.79 -0.75 1.69
C ARG A 60 -9.52 -2.17 1.15
N ILE A 61 -9.32 -3.13 2.06
CA ILE A 61 -9.16 -4.56 1.73
C ILE A 61 -10.41 -5.19 1.09
N ASP A 62 -11.60 -4.61 1.29
CA ASP A 62 -12.85 -5.19 0.76
C ASP A 62 -12.87 -5.18 -0.77
N LEU A 63 -12.06 -4.32 -1.40
CA LEU A 63 -11.86 -4.31 -2.86
C LEU A 63 -11.24 -5.61 -3.40
N LEU A 64 -10.49 -6.35 -2.58
CA LEU A 64 -9.95 -7.67 -2.93
C LEU A 64 -10.98 -8.79 -2.72
N LYS A 65 -11.91 -8.61 -1.78
CA LYS A 65 -12.90 -9.64 -1.41
C LYS A 65 -14.16 -9.60 -2.28
N ALA A 66 -14.41 -8.48 -2.94
CA ALA A 66 -15.61 -8.29 -3.73
C ALA A 66 -15.61 -9.13 -5.02
N THR A 67 -16.12 -10.37 -4.92
CA THR A 67 -16.32 -11.26 -6.07
C THR A 67 -17.44 -10.72 -6.96
N ASN A 68 -17.24 -10.75 -8.29
CA ASN A 68 -18.23 -10.37 -9.32
C ASN A 68 -18.67 -8.90 -9.37
N GLN A 69 -17.93 -7.97 -8.75
CA GLN A 69 -18.22 -6.55 -8.92
C GLN A 69 -17.70 -6.05 -10.28
N VAL A 70 -18.61 -5.61 -11.15
CA VAL A 70 -18.32 -4.95 -12.43
C VAL A 70 -17.63 -3.60 -12.20
N ALA A 71 -16.84 -3.15 -13.17
CA ALA A 71 -16.29 -1.80 -13.17
C ALA A 71 -17.41 -0.75 -13.16
N ILE A 72 -17.23 0.34 -12.43
CA ILE A 72 -18.19 1.44 -12.42
C ILE A 72 -18.35 2.04 -13.81
N SER A 73 -19.55 2.50 -14.15
CA SER A 73 -19.76 3.18 -15.43
C SER A 73 -19.15 4.59 -15.40
N SER A 74 -18.84 5.15 -16.58
CA SER A 74 -18.40 6.55 -16.70
C SER A 74 -19.34 7.50 -15.96
N TYR A 75 -20.66 7.39 -16.19
CA TYR A 75 -21.66 8.25 -15.56
C TYR A 75 -21.62 8.20 -14.04
N LEU A 76 -21.58 6.99 -13.46
CA LEU A 76 -21.47 6.82 -12.01
C LEU A 76 -20.16 7.37 -11.46
N ALA A 77 -19.06 7.24 -12.20
CA ALA A 77 -17.78 7.83 -11.80
C ALA A 77 -17.82 9.36 -11.75
N GLU A 78 -18.61 10.01 -12.62
CA GLU A 78 -18.72 11.49 -12.63
C GLU A 78 -19.66 12.03 -11.55
N GLU A 79 -20.67 11.25 -11.17
CA GLU A 79 -21.62 11.58 -10.09
C GLU A 79 -21.12 11.18 -8.70
N GLU A 80 -20.03 10.42 -8.62
CA GLU A 80 -19.45 10.01 -7.36
C GLU A 80 -18.83 11.21 -6.63
N HIS A 81 -19.25 11.40 -5.38
CA HIS A 81 -18.86 12.57 -4.59
C HIS A 81 -18.00 12.22 -3.38
N SER A 82 -17.93 10.93 -3.00
CA SER A 82 -17.07 10.50 -1.91
C SER A 82 -15.60 10.56 -2.30
N THR A 83 -14.74 10.75 -1.30
CA THR A 83 -13.29 10.65 -1.49
C THR A 83 -12.86 9.20 -1.40
N HIS A 84 -12.01 8.79 -2.33
CA HIS A 84 -11.53 7.43 -2.50
C HIS A 84 -10.01 7.35 -2.36
N TYR A 85 -9.48 6.14 -2.32
CA TYR A 85 -8.04 5.90 -2.43
C TYR A 85 -7.68 5.47 -3.86
N LEU A 86 -6.38 5.55 -4.19
CA LEU A 86 -5.88 5.34 -5.55
C LEU A 86 -6.25 3.97 -6.13
N GLU A 87 -6.36 2.94 -5.29
CA GLU A 87 -6.70 1.58 -5.73
C GLU A 87 -8.11 1.47 -6.31
N VAL A 88 -9.02 2.40 -5.99
CA VAL A 88 -10.38 2.44 -6.57
C VAL A 88 -10.31 2.75 -8.07
N VAL A 89 -9.50 3.73 -8.45
CA VAL A 89 -9.29 4.09 -9.86
C VAL A 89 -8.55 2.96 -10.57
N PHE A 90 -7.48 2.46 -9.95
CA PHE A 90 -6.68 1.35 -10.50
C PHE A 90 -7.55 0.12 -10.76
N ARG A 91 -8.36 -0.30 -9.79
CA ARG A 91 -9.27 -1.45 -9.89
C ARG A 91 -10.24 -1.26 -11.05
N ASN A 92 -10.96 -0.14 -11.08
CA ASN A 92 -12.03 0.09 -12.04
C ASN A 92 -11.52 0.20 -13.49
N PHE A 93 -10.36 0.83 -13.70
CA PHE A 93 -9.74 0.89 -15.01
C PHE A 93 -9.29 -0.49 -15.49
N ASN A 94 -8.52 -1.21 -14.65
CA ASN A 94 -7.93 -2.48 -15.03
C ASN A 94 -8.96 -3.61 -15.16
N LEU A 95 -9.98 -3.64 -14.31
CA LEU A 95 -11.07 -4.60 -14.42
C LEU A 95 -11.79 -4.47 -15.76
N ALA A 96 -12.19 -3.25 -16.13
CA ALA A 96 -12.83 -3.00 -17.42
C ALA A 96 -11.92 -3.41 -18.58
N LEU A 97 -10.61 -3.12 -18.48
CA LEU A 97 -9.62 -3.48 -19.49
C LEU A 97 -9.48 -4.99 -19.66
N VAL A 98 -9.35 -5.72 -18.56
CA VAL A 98 -9.20 -7.18 -18.55
C VAL A 98 -10.45 -7.87 -19.07
N ASP A 99 -11.65 -7.42 -18.70
CA ASP A 99 -12.90 -8.01 -19.19
C ASP A 99 -13.09 -7.78 -20.70
N ASN A 100 -12.82 -6.58 -21.19
CA ASN A 100 -12.88 -6.27 -22.62
C ASN A 100 -11.79 -7.01 -23.41
N ALA A 101 -10.57 -7.08 -22.89
CA ALA A 101 -9.47 -7.85 -23.48
C ALA A 101 -9.81 -9.34 -23.56
N THR A 102 -10.39 -9.90 -22.49
CA THR A 102 -10.86 -11.30 -22.48
C THR A 102 -11.90 -11.51 -23.58
N ALA A 103 -12.94 -10.69 -23.62
CA ALA A 103 -14.04 -10.83 -24.57
C ALA A 103 -13.55 -10.74 -26.03
N GLU A 104 -12.69 -9.77 -26.34
CA GLU A 104 -12.12 -9.65 -27.68
C GLU A 104 -11.22 -10.84 -28.03
N TYR A 105 -10.32 -11.25 -27.12
CA TYR A 105 -9.43 -12.37 -27.41
C TYR A 105 -10.21 -13.66 -27.69
N THR A 106 -11.21 -13.97 -26.87
CA THR A 106 -12.09 -15.13 -27.07
C THR A 106 -12.88 -15.01 -28.37
N PHE A 107 -13.38 -13.82 -28.71
CA PHE A 107 -14.04 -13.60 -30.00
C PHE A 107 -13.08 -13.86 -31.18
N LEU A 108 -11.89 -13.27 -31.17
CA LEU A 108 -10.92 -13.45 -32.25
C LEU A 108 -10.49 -14.91 -32.37
N ALA A 109 -10.27 -15.59 -31.25
CA ALA A 109 -9.89 -17.00 -31.23
C ALA A 109 -11.01 -17.91 -31.75
N SER A 110 -12.27 -17.66 -31.35
CA SER A 110 -13.41 -18.49 -31.77
C SER A 110 -13.86 -18.22 -33.22
N PHE A 111 -13.85 -16.95 -33.64
CA PHE A 111 -14.35 -16.56 -34.95
C PHE A 111 -13.37 -16.88 -36.08
N PHE A 112 -12.07 -16.68 -35.85
CA PHE A 112 -11.06 -16.88 -36.88
C PHE A 112 -10.39 -18.26 -36.85
N SER A 113 -10.62 -19.10 -35.84
CA SER A 113 -10.13 -20.48 -35.82
C SER A 113 -11.08 -21.43 -36.56
N PRO A 114 -10.59 -22.42 -37.31
CA PRO A 114 -9.18 -22.77 -37.55
C PRO A 114 -8.55 -22.05 -38.74
N ALA A 115 -9.25 -21.11 -39.39
CA ALA A 115 -8.75 -20.41 -40.58
C ALA A 115 -7.45 -19.64 -40.33
N LEU A 116 -7.28 -19.09 -39.13
CA LEU A 116 -6.04 -18.48 -38.63
C LEU A 116 -5.47 -19.29 -37.47
N THR A 117 -4.14 -19.41 -37.43
CA THR A 117 -3.44 -19.99 -36.27
C THR A 117 -3.60 -19.11 -35.02
N MET A 118 -3.52 -19.71 -33.83
CA MET A 118 -3.57 -18.95 -32.57
C MET A 118 -2.46 -17.91 -32.45
N ALA A 119 -1.28 -18.17 -33.04
CA ALA A 119 -0.20 -17.18 -33.08
C ALA A 119 -0.59 -15.93 -33.89
N THR A 120 -1.27 -16.11 -35.04
CA THR A 120 -1.77 -15.01 -35.85
C THR A 120 -2.89 -14.24 -35.13
N VAL A 121 -3.80 -14.94 -34.47
CA VAL A 121 -4.85 -14.34 -33.64
C VAL A 121 -4.25 -13.46 -32.53
N SER A 122 -3.27 -13.97 -31.79
CA SER A 122 -2.57 -13.21 -30.73
C SER A 122 -1.87 -11.96 -31.29
N ARG A 123 -1.27 -12.02 -32.49
CA ARG A 123 -0.67 -10.84 -33.14
C ARG A 123 -1.72 -9.78 -33.48
N HIS A 124 -2.87 -10.18 -34.00
CA HIS A 124 -3.97 -9.25 -34.29
C HIS A 124 -4.54 -8.64 -33.02
N PHE A 125 -4.74 -9.45 -31.98
CA PHE A 125 -5.18 -8.99 -30.67
C PHE A 125 -4.22 -7.91 -30.12
N ASN A 126 -2.91 -8.19 -30.09
CA ASN A 126 -1.91 -7.24 -29.62
C ASN A 126 -1.92 -5.96 -30.46
N TYR A 127 -2.00 -6.06 -31.79
CA TYR A 127 -2.12 -4.87 -32.64
C TYR A 127 -3.34 -3.99 -32.30
N ILE A 128 -4.45 -4.61 -31.88
CA ILE A 128 -5.68 -3.91 -31.48
C ILE A 128 -5.52 -3.27 -30.09
N PHE A 129 -4.99 -4.01 -29.11
CA PHE A 129 -4.99 -3.61 -27.70
C PHE A 129 -3.74 -2.88 -27.23
N GLU A 130 -2.61 -2.97 -27.92
CA GLU A 130 -1.33 -2.36 -27.52
C GLU A 130 -1.46 -0.89 -27.07
N PRO A 131 -2.17 0.00 -27.80
CA PRO A 131 -2.26 1.40 -27.37
C PRO A 131 -3.20 1.57 -26.16
N THR A 132 -4.17 0.68 -25.97
CA THR A 132 -5.03 0.65 -24.78
C THR A 132 -4.25 0.16 -23.56
N PHE A 133 -3.38 -0.84 -23.73
CA PHE A 133 -2.43 -1.28 -22.71
C PHE A 133 -1.44 -0.18 -22.34
N THR A 134 -0.92 0.54 -23.33
CA THR A 134 -0.07 1.72 -23.10
C THR A 134 -0.80 2.76 -22.25
N LEU A 135 -2.07 3.07 -22.58
CA LEU A 135 -2.90 3.96 -21.78
C LEU A 135 -3.04 3.46 -20.33
N GLY A 136 -3.33 2.17 -20.11
CA GLY A 136 -3.44 1.61 -18.76
C GLY A 136 -2.16 1.70 -17.93
N GLN A 137 -1.00 1.53 -18.58
CA GLN A 137 0.29 1.76 -17.93
C GLN A 137 0.52 3.25 -17.61
N THR A 138 0.06 4.17 -18.45
CA THR A 138 0.07 5.61 -18.16
C THR A 138 -0.80 5.95 -16.95
N VAL A 139 -2.02 5.41 -16.87
CA VAL A 139 -2.90 5.60 -15.70
C VAL A 139 -2.22 5.09 -14.43
N THR A 140 -1.68 3.87 -14.48
CA THR A 140 -0.97 3.26 -13.35
C THR A 140 0.21 4.13 -12.90
N ARG A 141 1.01 4.63 -13.84
CA ARG A 141 2.13 5.53 -13.55
C ARG A 141 1.68 6.85 -12.91
N SER A 142 0.57 7.42 -13.37
CA SER A 142 0.01 8.64 -12.80
C SER A 142 -0.44 8.45 -11.35
N LEU A 143 -1.12 7.33 -11.05
CA LEU A 143 -1.58 7.00 -9.69
C LEU A 143 -0.40 6.69 -8.75
N ALA A 144 0.61 5.97 -9.24
CA ALA A 144 1.74 5.53 -8.44
C ALA A 144 2.83 6.61 -8.27
N GLY A 145 2.93 7.58 -9.19
CA GLY A 145 4.07 8.50 -9.27
C GLY A 145 4.36 9.27 -7.97
N GLU A 146 3.40 10.05 -7.49
CA GLU A 146 3.62 11.01 -6.39
C GLU A 146 3.10 10.52 -5.02
N THR A 147 2.50 9.32 -4.96
CA THR A 147 1.85 8.83 -3.74
C THR A 147 2.85 8.30 -2.70
N TYR A 148 2.59 8.56 -1.42
CA TYR A 148 3.26 7.91 -0.29
C TYR A 148 2.36 6.85 0.38
N ASP A 149 1.29 6.44 -0.30
CA ASP A 149 0.38 5.41 0.17
C ASP A 149 0.93 3.99 -0.07
N ALA A 150 1.71 3.47 0.89
CA ALA A 150 2.25 2.12 0.82
C ALA A 150 1.15 1.04 0.70
N LEU A 151 0.03 1.22 1.43
CA LEU A 151 -1.08 0.27 1.41
C LEU A 151 -1.84 0.31 0.08
N GLY A 152 -2.06 1.49 -0.49
CA GLY A 152 -2.70 1.66 -1.80
C GLY A 152 -1.89 1.05 -2.92
N LEU A 153 -0.56 1.24 -2.90
CA LEU A 153 0.34 0.59 -3.85
C LEU A 153 0.31 -0.94 -3.72
N LEU A 154 0.33 -1.46 -2.49
CA LEU A 154 0.25 -2.90 -2.25
C LEU A 154 -1.11 -3.47 -2.66
N LEU A 155 -2.22 -2.76 -2.43
CA LEU A 155 -3.54 -3.12 -2.93
C LEU A 155 -3.58 -3.20 -4.46
N CYS A 156 -3.01 -2.22 -5.17
CA CYS A 156 -2.89 -2.27 -6.62
C CYS A 156 -2.09 -3.49 -7.11
N ILE A 157 -1.01 -3.86 -6.42
CA ILE A 157 -0.24 -5.07 -6.71
C ILE A 157 -1.11 -6.31 -6.54
N ARG A 158 -1.84 -6.43 -5.43
CA ARG A 158 -2.76 -7.58 -5.19
C ARG A 158 -3.88 -7.65 -6.22
N LEU A 159 -4.46 -6.51 -6.60
CA LEU A 159 -5.45 -6.44 -7.66
C LEU A 159 -4.87 -6.91 -9.00
N ASN A 160 -3.65 -6.49 -9.35
CA ASN A 160 -2.98 -6.92 -10.58
C ASN A 160 -2.68 -8.43 -10.57
N GLN A 161 -2.28 -8.98 -9.42
CA GLN A 161 -2.11 -10.43 -9.23
C GLN A 161 -3.45 -11.18 -9.39
N HIS A 162 -4.54 -10.64 -8.85
CA HIS A 162 -5.88 -11.21 -9.04
C HIS A 162 -6.29 -11.22 -10.52
N PHE A 163 -6.07 -10.11 -11.24
CA PHE A 163 -6.33 -10.05 -12.69
C PHE A 163 -5.47 -11.07 -13.47
N ALA A 164 -4.21 -11.25 -13.09
CA ALA A 164 -3.34 -12.27 -13.69
C ALA A 164 -3.90 -13.69 -13.50
N PHE A 165 -4.33 -14.02 -12.29
CA PHE A 165 -4.93 -15.31 -11.97
C PHE A 165 -6.22 -15.55 -12.76
N GLU A 166 -7.07 -14.52 -12.88
CA GLU A 166 -8.30 -14.61 -13.69
C GLU A 166 -8.00 -14.82 -15.18
N LEU A 167 -7.04 -14.08 -15.75
CA LEU A 167 -6.60 -14.25 -17.14
C LEU A 167 -6.05 -15.66 -17.39
N GLN A 168 -5.28 -16.21 -16.46
CA GLN A 168 -4.79 -17.58 -16.52
C GLN A 168 -5.96 -18.58 -16.50
N ARG A 169 -6.92 -18.40 -15.58
CA ARG A 169 -8.13 -19.25 -15.50
C ARG A 169 -8.96 -19.21 -16.79
N ARG A 170 -9.05 -18.03 -17.41
CA ARG A 170 -9.75 -17.77 -18.69
C ARG A 170 -8.92 -18.19 -19.92
N ARG A 171 -7.67 -18.60 -19.74
CA ARG A 171 -6.71 -18.99 -20.81
C ARG A 171 -6.45 -17.88 -21.83
N ILE A 172 -6.18 -16.66 -21.35
CA ILE A 172 -5.93 -15.47 -22.17
C ILE A 172 -4.45 -15.04 -22.03
N PRO A 173 -3.49 -15.74 -22.67
CA PRO A 173 -2.06 -15.46 -22.50
C PRO A 173 -1.61 -14.14 -23.14
N ALA A 174 -2.43 -13.54 -24.02
CA ALA A 174 -2.05 -12.34 -24.74
C ALA A 174 -1.97 -11.07 -23.86
N VAL A 175 -2.49 -11.12 -22.62
CA VAL A 175 -2.51 -9.97 -21.69
C VAL A 175 -1.36 -10.05 -20.67
N ASP A 176 -0.61 -11.16 -20.61
CA ASP A 176 0.46 -11.38 -19.63
C ASP A 176 1.54 -10.28 -19.68
N GLY A 177 1.86 -9.79 -20.89
CA GLY A 177 2.80 -8.68 -21.07
C GLY A 177 2.36 -7.39 -20.38
N TYR A 178 1.06 -7.08 -20.42
CA TYR A 178 0.48 -5.91 -19.75
C TYR A 178 0.54 -6.04 -18.23
N VAL A 179 0.17 -7.21 -17.70
CA VAL A 179 0.21 -7.51 -16.26
C VAL A 179 1.64 -7.37 -15.72
N ASN A 180 2.60 -7.95 -16.42
CA ASN A 180 4.02 -7.88 -16.05
C ASN A 180 4.56 -6.44 -16.12
N GLY A 181 4.23 -5.71 -17.19
CA GLY A 181 4.58 -4.29 -17.30
C GLY A 181 4.01 -3.45 -16.16
N THR A 182 2.77 -3.75 -15.73
CA THR A 182 2.12 -3.09 -14.58
C THR A 182 2.85 -3.40 -13.26
N ASN A 183 3.27 -4.65 -13.05
CA ASN A 183 4.11 -5.03 -11.90
C ASN A 183 5.45 -4.28 -11.88
N MET A 184 6.08 -4.10 -13.04
CA MET A 184 7.33 -3.33 -13.18
C MET A 184 7.18 -1.84 -12.86
N LEU A 185 5.96 -1.31 -12.79
CA LEU A 185 5.69 0.06 -12.34
C LEU A 185 5.45 0.12 -10.83
N LEU A 186 4.68 -0.83 -10.29
CA LEU A 186 4.19 -0.78 -8.92
C LEU A 186 5.25 -1.21 -7.88
N TRP A 187 5.97 -2.30 -8.12
CA TRP A 187 6.92 -2.84 -7.14
C TRP A 187 8.08 -1.88 -6.82
N PRO A 188 8.79 -1.30 -7.82
CA PRO A 188 9.83 -0.32 -7.54
C PRO A 188 9.28 0.90 -6.78
N ARG A 189 8.05 1.31 -7.07
CA ARG A 189 7.44 2.45 -6.41
C ARG A 189 7.10 2.17 -4.94
N LEU A 190 6.56 0.99 -4.64
CA LEU A 190 6.32 0.55 -3.27
C LEU A 190 7.62 0.52 -2.47
N GLN A 191 8.70 0.03 -3.07
CA GLN A 191 10.02 0.02 -2.44
C GLN A 191 10.47 1.44 -2.05
N VAL A 192 10.32 2.42 -2.95
CA VAL A 192 10.65 3.83 -2.65
C VAL A 192 9.83 4.37 -1.47
N VAL A 193 8.52 4.07 -1.40
CA VAL A 193 7.69 4.51 -0.25
C VAL A 193 8.16 3.86 1.05
N MET A 194 8.44 2.56 1.03
CA MET A 194 8.93 1.83 2.20
C MET A 194 10.31 2.33 2.66
N ASP A 195 11.19 2.66 1.73
CA ASP A 195 12.49 3.26 2.03
C ASP A 195 12.33 4.67 2.64
N GLN A 196 11.34 5.45 2.19
CA GLN A 196 11.00 6.73 2.84
C GLN A 196 10.49 6.53 4.28
N HIS A 197 9.65 5.52 4.54
CA HIS A 197 9.25 5.20 5.92
C HIS A 197 10.48 4.89 6.78
N CYS A 198 11.40 4.05 6.29
CA CYS A 198 12.66 3.75 6.99
C CYS A 198 13.45 5.03 7.29
N GLU A 199 13.67 5.88 6.28
CA GLU A 199 14.46 7.10 6.43
C GLU A 199 13.78 8.12 7.37
N SER A 200 12.44 8.17 7.38
CA SER A 200 11.70 9.02 8.31
C SER A 200 11.92 8.59 9.77
N VAL A 201 11.89 7.29 10.05
CA VAL A 201 12.12 6.74 11.39
C VAL A 201 13.57 6.94 11.80
N ARG A 202 14.52 6.75 10.87
CA ARG A 202 15.93 7.02 11.10
C ARG A 202 16.20 8.48 11.42
N THR A 203 15.58 9.41 10.68
CA THR A 203 15.66 10.85 10.94
C THR A 203 15.11 11.18 12.32
N LEU A 204 13.94 10.62 12.67
CA LEU A 204 13.35 10.77 14.00
C LEU A 204 14.29 10.25 15.10
N THR A 205 14.93 9.10 14.87
CA THR A 205 15.91 8.49 15.78
C THR A 205 17.17 9.35 15.95
N ASN A 206 17.63 9.99 14.89
CA ASN A 206 18.79 10.88 14.91
C ASN A 206 18.50 12.22 15.58
N GLY A 207 17.24 12.68 15.55
CA GLY A 207 16.78 13.88 16.24
C GLY A 207 16.63 13.73 17.76
N LEU A 208 16.72 12.51 18.30
CA LEU A 208 16.61 12.27 19.74
C LEU A 208 17.78 12.92 20.51
N PRO A 209 17.53 13.49 21.71
CA PRO A 209 18.58 14.12 22.51
C PRO A 209 19.65 13.09 22.91
N ALA A 210 20.92 13.48 22.80
CA ALA A 210 22.07 12.63 23.11
C ALA A 210 22.19 12.29 24.61
N ARG A 211 21.56 13.09 25.48
CA ARG A 211 21.53 12.87 26.93
C ARG A 211 20.15 13.23 27.47
N ALA A 212 19.70 12.48 28.47
CA ALA A 212 18.44 12.75 29.14
C ALA A 212 18.41 14.19 29.67
N PRO A 213 17.32 14.94 29.41
CA PRO A 213 17.17 16.29 29.96
C PRO A 213 17.28 16.22 31.48
N SER A 214 18.00 17.18 32.08
CA SER A 214 18.15 17.25 33.54
C SER A 214 16.77 17.27 34.18
N ALA A 215 16.59 16.42 35.20
CA ALA A 215 15.34 16.21 35.92
C ALA A 215 14.73 17.56 36.31
N GLY A 216 13.72 18.00 35.55
CA GLY A 216 13.26 19.38 35.68
C GLY A 216 11.93 19.71 35.01
N LYS A 217 11.61 19.24 33.78
CA LYS A 217 10.44 19.80 33.07
C LYS A 217 9.55 18.90 32.22
N GLN A 218 9.82 17.61 32.01
CA GLN A 218 8.85 16.74 31.32
C GLN A 218 8.84 15.33 31.93
N GLY A 219 7.77 15.00 32.67
CA GLY A 219 7.52 13.65 33.17
C GLY A 219 7.12 12.74 32.01
N HIS A 220 8.08 12.27 31.21
CA HIS A 220 7.79 11.33 30.12
C HIS A 220 7.21 10.04 30.70
N SER A 221 6.05 9.62 30.20
CA SER A 221 5.38 8.39 30.62
C SER A 221 6.02 7.18 29.94
N ALA A 222 5.88 5.99 30.54
CA ALA A 222 6.22 4.72 29.90
C ALA A 222 5.12 4.24 28.92
N ALA A 223 4.16 5.10 28.57
CA ALA A 223 3.14 4.81 27.57
C ALA A 223 3.75 4.58 26.18
N PRO A 224 3.09 3.81 25.29
CA PRO A 224 3.56 3.61 23.92
C PRO A 224 3.73 4.93 23.16
N HIS A 225 4.76 5.00 22.33
CA HIS A 225 5.00 6.15 21.47
C HIS A 225 3.95 6.20 20.33
N VAL A 226 3.58 7.39 19.84
CA VAL A 226 2.61 7.54 18.74
C VAL A 226 3.05 6.80 17.47
N THR A 227 4.35 6.82 17.16
CA THR A 227 4.95 6.09 16.03
C THR A 227 4.76 4.58 16.16
N THR A 228 4.65 4.04 17.37
CA THR A 228 4.37 2.61 17.60
C THR A 228 2.98 2.23 17.11
N GLN A 229 1.98 3.07 17.39
CA GLN A 229 0.62 2.85 16.89
C GLN A 229 0.59 2.90 15.35
N ARG A 230 1.20 3.93 14.75
CA ARG A 230 1.27 4.07 13.29
C ARG A 230 2.00 2.91 12.62
N PHE A 231 3.13 2.49 13.18
CA PHE A 231 3.88 1.34 12.70
C PHE A 231 3.05 0.06 12.84
N GLY A 232 2.39 -0.14 13.97
CA GLY A 232 1.49 -1.28 14.19
C GLY A 232 0.37 -1.35 13.16
N GLN A 233 -0.26 -0.22 12.84
CA GLN A 233 -1.32 -0.14 11.82
C GLN A 233 -0.80 -0.45 10.40
N LEU A 234 0.35 0.15 10.02
CA LEU A 234 0.97 -0.12 8.73
C LEU A 234 1.41 -1.58 8.61
N LEU A 235 2.03 -2.12 9.66
CA LEU A 235 2.43 -3.52 9.76
C LEU A 235 1.20 -4.43 9.62
N HIS A 236 0.14 -4.19 10.39
CA HIS A 236 -1.12 -4.93 10.26
C HIS A 236 -1.63 -4.91 8.82
N GLY A 237 -1.68 -3.72 8.18
CA GLY A 237 -2.14 -3.60 6.81
C GLY A 237 -1.31 -4.41 5.81
N ILE A 238 0.03 -4.36 5.91
CA ILE A 238 0.93 -5.15 5.06
C ILE A 238 0.74 -6.65 5.29
N LEU A 239 0.62 -7.09 6.54
CA LEU A 239 0.41 -8.48 6.90
C LEU A 239 -0.93 -9.01 6.39
N ALA A 240 -2.02 -8.25 6.58
CA ALA A 240 -3.35 -8.58 6.08
C ALA A 240 -3.39 -8.69 4.55
N LEU A 241 -2.56 -7.91 3.84
CA LEU A 241 -2.42 -7.98 2.39
C LEU A 241 -1.42 -9.03 1.92
N SER A 242 -0.76 -9.76 2.82
CA SER A 242 0.30 -10.73 2.48
C SER A 242 0.00 -12.15 2.95
N THR A 243 -1.29 -12.47 3.17
CA THR A 243 -1.73 -13.80 3.61
C THR A 243 -1.36 -14.92 2.63
N GLU A 244 -1.44 -14.62 1.33
CA GLU A 244 -1.14 -15.53 0.21
C GLU A 244 0.12 -15.10 -0.56
N ALA A 245 0.92 -14.19 0.01
CA ALA A 245 2.12 -13.69 -0.63
C ALA A 245 3.21 -14.77 -0.71
N GLY A 246 3.99 -14.75 -1.79
CA GLY A 246 5.18 -15.57 -1.91
C GLY A 246 6.27 -15.12 -0.93
N ASP A 247 7.13 -16.05 -0.52
CA ASP A 247 8.21 -15.80 0.45
C ASP A 247 9.22 -14.73 0.00
N ASP A 248 9.41 -14.57 -1.32
CA ASP A 248 10.45 -13.72 -1.93
C ASP A 248 9.92 -12.37 -2.43
N GLU A 249 8.72 -11.95 -2.00
CA GLU A 249 8.20 -10.66 -2.44
C GLU A 249 9.01 -9.47 -1.88
N PRO A 250 9.29 -8.42 -2.69
CA PRO A 250 10.09 -7.26 -2.25
C PRO A 250 9.56 -6.55 -1.00
N VAL A 251 8.26 -6.65 -0.72
CA VAL A 251 7.64 -6.05 0.48
C VAL A 251 8.15 -6.71 1.76
N VAL A 252 8.47 -8.00 1.76
CA VAL A 252 8.96 -8.73 2.95
C VAL A 252 10.29 -8.16 3.42
N THR A 253 11.24 -8.01 2.50
CA THR A 253 12.56 -7.43 2.80
C THR A 253 12.44 -5.97 3.24
N SER A 254 11.54 -5.20 2.63
CA SER A 254 11.28 -3.81 3.01
C SER A 254 10.66 -3.69 4.41
N LEU A 255 9.75 -4.60 4.75
CA LEU A 255 9.12 -4.67 6.07
C LEU A 255 10.14 -5.02 7.16
N ARG A 256 11.02 -6.01 6.92
CA ARG A 256 12.09 -6.37 7.88
C ARG A 256 13.05 -5.21 8.15
N ARG A 257 13.40 -4.43 7.11
CA ARG A 257 14.21 -3.20 7.26
C ARG A 257 13.49 -2.16 8.11
N LEU A 258 12.22 -1.89 7.82
CA LEU A 258 11.43 -0.92 8.57
C LEU A 258 11.25 -1.32 10.04
N ARG A 259 11.04 -2.61 10.31
CA ARG A 259 10.96 -3.17 11.66
C ARG A 259 12.24 -2.89 12.46
N ALA A 260 13.40 -3.14 11.86
CA ALA A 260 14.69 -2.90 12.51
C ALA A 260 14.89 -1.41 12.86
N GLU A 261 14.51 -0.49 11.96
CA GLU A 261 14.56 0.96 12.25
C GLU A 261 13.63 1.35 13.40
N MET A 262 12.43 0.74 13.47
CA MET A 262 11.50 0.97 14.57
C MET A 262 12.00 0.45 15.92
N GLU A 263 12.61 -0.74 15.95
CA GLU A 263 13.25 -1.28 17.16
C GLU A 263 14.41 -0.41 17.64
N ALA A 264 15.25 0.05 16.70
CA ALA A 264 16.35 0.96 16.99
C ALA A 264 15.85 2.30 17.54
N PHE A 265 14.79 2.85 16.94
CA PHE A 265 14.13 4.06 17.42
C PHE A 265 13.64 3.91 18.87
N LEU A 266 12.84 2.87 19.16
CA LEU A 266 12.26 2.65 20.50
C LEU A 266 13.35 2.45 21.55
N THR A 267 14.39 1.69 21.21
CA THR A 267 15.54 1.45 22.08
C THR A 267 16.25 2.76 22.42
N LYS A 268 16.61 3.56 21.40
CA LYS A 268 17.30 4.84 21.59
C LYS A 268 16.41 5.86 22.31
N TYR A 269 15.11 5.92 22.00
CA TYR A 269 14.14 6.76 22.70
C TYR A 269 14.12 6.45 24.19
N SER A 270 14.04 5.17 24.55
CA SER A 270 14.02 4.76 25.96
C SER A 270 15.29 5.21 26.71
N GLN A 271 16.45 5.10 26.06
CA GLN A 271 17.74 5.52 26.63
C GLN A 271 17.82 7.05 26.76
N SER A 272 17.41 7.78 25.73
CA SER A 272 17.43 9.23 25.68
C SER A 272 16.51 9.87 26.72
N TYR A 273 15.32 9.33 27.00
CA TYR A 273 14.34 9.98 27.87
C TYR A 273 14.23 9.40 29.29
N PHE A 274 14.56 8.13 29.49
CA PHE A 274 14.53 7.50 30.83
C PHE A 274 15.92 7.30 31.43
N GLY A 275 16.99 7.48 30.64
CA GLY A 275 18.37 7.49 31.13
C GLY A 275 18.73 6.22 31.90
N ASN A 276 19.07 6.38 33.19
CA ASN A 276 19.48 5.29 34.08
C ASN A 276 18.31 4.54 34.75
N ASP A 277 17.06 4.99 34.57
CA ASP A 277 15.88 4.30 35.11
C ASP A 277 15.58 3.04 34.29
N LYS A 278 16.32 1.97 34.58
CA LYS A 278 16.24 0.68 33.89
C LYS A 278 14.80 0.15 33.86
N ARG A 279 14.11 0.17 35.01
CA ARG A 279 12.74 -0.33 35.13
C ARG A 279 11.79 0.42 34.19
N LYS A 280 11.90 1.75 34.13
CA LYS A 280 11.03 2.56 33.27
C LYS A 280 11.34 2.38 31.78
N ARG A 281 12.61 2.18 31.40
CA ARG A 281 12.99 1.82 30.02
C ARG A 281 12.37 0.50 29.58
N GLU A 282 12.54 -0.54 30.39
CA GLU A 282 12.02 -1.87 30.08
C GLU A 282 10.50 -1.87 30.02
N ARG A 283 9.83 -1.19 30.97
CA ARG A 283 8.37 -1.01 30.94
C ARG A 283 7.88 -0.27 29.68
N PHE A 284 8.59 0.77 29.25
CA PHE A 284 8.27 1.45 27.99
C PHE A 284 8.39 0.50 26.80
N LEU A 285 9.49 -0.24 26.68
CA LEU A 285 9.70 -1.19 25.58
C LEU A 285 8.63 -2.28 25.58
N TYR A 286 8.34 -2.88 26.75
CA TYR A 286 7.26 -3.84 26.94
C TYR A 286 5.92 -3.30 26.42
N ASN A 287 5.53 -2.10 26.86
CA ASN A 287 4.26 -1.50 26.45
C ASN A 287 4.18 -1.27 24.93
N ASN A 288 5.27 -0.86 24.29
CA ASN A 288 5.30 -0.66 22.85
C ASN A 288 5.17 -1.98 22.07
N TYR A 289 5.93 -3.00 22.44
CA TYR A 289 5.85 -4.31 21.78
C TYR A 289 4.52 -5.02 22.06
N SER A 290 3.97 -4.88 23.27
CA SER A 290 2.63 -5.36 23.61
C SER A 290 1.54 -4.68 22.79
N LEU A 291 1.65 -3.36 22.54
CA LEU A 291 0.72 -2.66 21.66
C LEU A 291 0.83 -3.16 20.21
N ILE A 292 2.04 -3.32 19.67
CA ILE A 292 2.24 -3.85 18.31
C ILE A 292 1.58 -5.23 18.18
N LEU A 293 1.87 -6.14 19.11
CA LEU A 293 1.26 -7.48 19.13
C LEU A 293 -0.26 -7.44 19.19
N THR A 294 -0.82 -6.54 19.99
CA THR A 294 -2.27 -6.36 20.09
C THR A 294 -2.85 -5.95 18.74
N ILE A 295 -2.22 -4.99 18.06
CA ILE A 295 -2.68 -4.48 16.76
C ILE A 295 -2.59 -5.56 15.67
N ILE A 296 -1.58 -6.44 15.70
CA ILE A 296 -1.39 -7.49 14.68
C ILE A 296 -1.94 -8.85 15.10
N SER A 297 -2.74 -8.92 16.16
CA SER A 297 -3.15 -10.20 16.76
C SER A 297 -4.13 -11.01 15.89
N ASP A 298 -4.90 -10.34 15.02
CA ASP A 298 -5.95 -10.91 14.19
C ASP A 298 -5.52 -11.21 12.75
N VAL A 299 -4.30 -10.82 12.35
CA VAL A 299 -3.76 -11.15 11.03
C VAL A 299 -3.18 -12.57 10.98
N THR A 300 -3.35 -13.21 9.84
CA THR A 300 -2.95 -14.60 9.60
C THR A 300 -1.93 -14.70 8.46
N GLY A 301 -1.37 -15.90 8.25
CA GLY A 301 -0.42 -16.19 7.19
C GLY A 301 1.01 -16.25 7.70
N LYS A 302 1.90 -16.83 6.88
CA LYS A 302 3.27 -17.16 7.29
C LYS A 302 4.06 -15.94 7.77
N LEU A 303 3.98 -14.83 7.03
CA LEU A 303 4.66 -13.59 7.40
C LEU A 303 4.08 -13.00 8.70
N ALA A 304 2.77 -13.11 8.92
CA ALA A 304 2.14 -12.61 10.15
C ALA A 304 2.62 -13.39 11.37
N VAL A 305 2.68 -14.72 11.28
CA VAL A 305 3.22 -15.58 12.34
C VAL A 305 4.67 -15.23 12.64
N GLU A 306 5.53 -15.04 11.63
CA GLU A 306 6.93 -14.61 11.80
C GLU A 306 7.02 -13.29 12.59
N GLN A 307 6.17 -12.31 12.28
CA GLN A 307 6.18 -11.01 12.98
C GLN A 307 5.61 -11.12 14.41
N GLN A 308 4.57 -11.91 14.62
CA GLN A 308 4.00 -12.16 15.94
C GLN A 308 5.02 -12.84 16.86
N GLU A 309 5.68 -13.91 16.41
CA GLU A 309 6.73 -14.60 17.18
C GLU A 309 7.91 -13.68 17.52
N HIS A 310 8.33 -12.83 16.57
CA HIS A 310 9.39 -11.85 16.78
C HIS A 310 9.04 -10.85 17.87
N PHE A 311 7.86 -10.22 17.81
CA PHE A 311 7.45 -9.26 18.83
C PHE A 311 7.10 -9.91 20.16
N GLU A 312 6.63 -11.16 20.18
CA GLU A 312 6.40 -11.92 21.42
C GLU A 312 7.72 -12.19 22.16
N THR A 313 8.77 -12.53 21.41
CA THR A 313 10.13 -12.68 21.95
C THR A 313 10.61 -11.37 22.57
N LEU A 314 10.45 -10.24 21.87
CA LEU A 314 10.81 -8.92 22.38
C LEU A 314 9.99 -8.52 23.60
N LYS A 315 8.66 -8.73 23.59
CA LYS A 315 7.79 -8.44 24.73
C LYS A 315 8.23 -9.22 25.97
N THR A 316 8.49 -10.53 25.81
CA THR A 316 8.92 -11.41 26.91
C THR A 316 10.25 -10.97 27.50
N ALA A 317 11.20 -10.52 26.66
CA ALA A 317 12.51 -10.03 27.11
C ALA A 317 12.43 -8.81 28.04
N PHE A 318 11.33 -8.05 28.02
CA PHE A 318 11.13 -6.87 28.87
C PHE A 318 10.03 -7.05 29.94
N GLN A 319 9.52 -8.28 30.13
CA GLN A 319 8.37 -8.58 30.99
C GLN A 319 8.67 -8.43 32.50
N GLU A 320 9.90 -8.68 32.94
CA GLU A 320 10.28 -8.64 34.37
C GLU A 320 10.17 -7.23 35.00
N ALA A 321 10.02 -6.18 34.18
CA ALA A 321 9.92 -4.78 34.61
C ALA A 321 8.53 -4.17 34.47
N ALA A 322 7.55 -4.91 33.94
CA ALA A 322 6.19 -4.46 33.63
C ALA A 322 5.39 -4.00 34.85
#